data_AF-A0A7J9WX38-F1
#
_entry.id   AF-A0A7J9WX38-F1
#
_cell.length_a   1.000
_cell.length_b   1.000
_cell.length_c   1.000
_cell.angle_alpha   90.00
_cell.angle_beta   90.00
_cell.angle_gamma   90.00
#
_symmetry.space_group_name_H-M   'P 1'
#
loop_
_entity.id
_entity.type
_entity.pdbx_description
1 polymer ?
#
loop_
_entity_poly.entity_id
_entity_poly.type
_entity_poly.pdbx_seq_one_letter_code
_entity_poly.pdbx_strand_id
1 'polypeptide(L)' 'MGRRRKYDPDRVTTAVRIPSEIHQKLQEEAEARDVSLNYLLVRGAQLVLDRLTPLSDTEAQLQREAS' A
#
# COMPACT_ATOMS: atom_id res chain seq x y z
N MET A 1 2.81 22.17 28.76
CA MET A 1 3.84 21.79 27.77
C MET A 1 3.15 21.05 26.62
N GLY A 2 2.91 21.71 25.48
CA GLY A 2 2.24 21.09 24.33
C GLY A 2 3.22 20.22 23.54
N ARG A 3 2.91 18.93 23.37
CA ARG A 3 3.71 18.00 22.55
C ARG A 3 3.73 18.52 21.10
N ARG A 4 4.89 18.96 20.61
CA ARG A 4 5.09 19.35 19.20
C ARG A 4 4.63 18.18 18.33
N ARG A 5 3.61 18.40 17.50
CA ARG A 5 3.21 17.44 16.46
C ARG A 5 4.43 17.29 15.55
N LYS A 6 5.02 16.10 15.56
CA LYS A 6 6.07 15.72 14.61
C LYS A 6 5.36 15.51 13.27
N TYR A 7 5.06 16.62 12.59
CA TYR A 7 4.53 16.56 11.24
C TYR A 7 5.70 16.20 10.34
N ASP A 8 5.58 15.05 9.71
CA ASP A 8 6.53 14.60 8.70
C ASP A 8 6.09 15.28 7.39
N PRO A 9 6.86 16.28 6.90
CA PRO A 9 6.42 17.17 5.82
C PRO A 9 6.18 16.42 4.50
N ASP A 10 6.66 15.19 4.36
CA ASP A 10 6.60 14.41 3.12
C ASP A 10 5.39 13.45 3.06
N ARG A 11 4.48 13.51 4.05
CA ARG A 11 3.29 12.64 4.07
C ARG A 11 2.11 13.26 3.35
N VAL A 12 1.58 12.53 2.38
CA VAL A 12 0.33 12.88 1.70
C VAL A 12 -0.84 12.14 2.34
N THR A 13 -1.89 12.87 2.74
CA THR A 13 -3.14 12.26 3.20
C THR A 13 -3.97 11.87 1.99
N THR A 14 -4.22 10.58 1.82
CA THR A 14 -5.01 10.05 0.71
C THR A 14 -6.21 9.26 1.25
N ALA A 15 -7.42 9.65 0.86
CA ALA A 15 -8.62 8.87 1.16
C ALA A 15 -8.78 7.77 0.10
N VAL A 16 -8.79 6.51 0.53
CA VAL A 16 -9.03 5.35 -0.35
C VAL A 16 -10.37 4.74 0.00
N ARG A 17 -11.21 4.52 -1.01
CA ARG A 17 -12.49 3.81 -0.85
C ARG A 17 -12.24 2.32 -1.07
N ILE A 18 -12.53 1.51 -0.07
CA ILE A 18 -12.43 0.05 -0.14
C ILE A 18 -13.75 -0.59 0.32
N PRO A 19 -14.09 -1.80 -0.18
CA PRO A 19 -15.21 -2.57 0.35
C PRO A 19 -15.11 -2.78 1.87
N SER A 20 -16.25 -2.77 2.56
CA SER A 20 -16.32 -2.92 4.02
C SER A 20 -15.70 -4.23 4.51
N GLU A 21 -15.94 -5.32 3.78
CA GLU A 21 -15.37 -6.64 4.07
C GLU A 21 -13.82 -6.64 4.03
N ILE A 22 -13.22 -5.87 3.11
CA ILE A 22 -11.77 -5.75 2.99
C ILE A 22 -11.24 -4.88 4.14
N HIS A 23 -11.92 -3.77 4.45
CA HIS A 23 -11.56 -2.93 5.58
C HIS A 23 -11.55 -3.73 6.90
N GLN A 24 -12.57 -4.55 7.14
CA GLN A 24 -12.65 -5.38 8.34
C GLN A 24 -11.47 -6.36 8.43
N LYS A 25 -11.17 -7.10 7.36
CA LYS A 25 -10.03 -8.03 7.34
C LYS A 25 -8.71 -7.31 7.60
N LEU A 26 -8.50 -6.14 6.99
CA LEU A 26 -7.29 -5.36 7.23
C LEU A 26 -7.18 -4.90 8.69
N GLN A 27 -8.31 -4.54 9.31
CA GLN A 27 -8.35 -4.14 10.71
C GLN A 27 -7.98 -5.31 11.64
N GLU A 28 -8.56 -6.49 11.42
CA GLU A 28 -8.26 -7.72 12.18
C GLU A 28 -6.78 -8.10 12.05
N GLU A 29 -6.24 -8.06 10.83
CA GLU A 29 -4.82 -8.38 10.57
C GLU A 29 -3.86 -7.35 11.18
N ALA A 30 -4.25 -6.07 11.23
CA ALA A 30 -3.46 -5.02 11.86
C ALA A 30 -3.43 -5.18 13.39
N GLU A 31 -4.58 -5.49 14.00
CA GLU A 31 -4.70 -5.75 15.43
C GLU A 31 -3.90 -6.99 15.84
N ALA A 32 -4.03 -8.10 15.10
CA ALA A 32 -3.28 -9.33 15.37
C ALA A 32 -1.76 -9.15 15.32
N ARG A 33 -1.27 -8.11 14.64
CA ARG A 33 0.17 -7.79 14.49
C ARG A 33 0.65 -6.64 15.38
N ASP A 34 -0.23 -6.06 16.19
CA ASP A 34 0.05 -4.87 16.99
C ASP A 34 0.63 -3.71 16.16
N VAL A 35 0.04 -3.46 14.98
CA VAL A 35 0.41 -2.35 14.10
C VAL A 35 -0.80 -1.51 13.71
N SER A 36 -0.57 -0.26 13.33
CA SER A 36 -1.64 0.58 12.78
C SER A 36 -2.09 0.09 11.40
N LEU A 37 -3.39 0.23 11.11
CA LEU A 37 -3.95 -0.04 9.78
C LEU A 37 -3.20 0.73 8.66
N ASN A 38 -2.84 1.99 8.91
CA ASN A 38 -2.04 2.79 7.97
C ASN A 38 -0.68 2.16 7.70
N TYR A 39 0.02 1.67 8.74
CA TYR A 39 1.29 0.98 8.57
C TYR A 39 1.13 -0.29 7.72
N LEU A 40 0.11 -1.09 8.02
CA LEU A 40 -0.17 -2.32 7.26
C LEU A 40 -0.43 -2.02 5.78
N LEU A 41 -1.27 -1.01 5.50
CA LEU A 41 -1.58 -0.56 4.14
C LEU A 41 -0.34 -0.08 3.38
N VAL A 42 0.46 0.78 3.99
CA VAL A 42 1.68 1.31 3.36
C VAL A 42 2.69 0.19 3.08
N ARG A 43 2.90 -0.72 4.05
CA ARG A 43 3.80 -1.86 3.84
C ARG A 43 3.28 -2.83 2.80
N GLY A 44 1.98 -3.11 2.79
CA GLY A 44 1.35 -3.95 1.77
C GLY A 44 1.49 -3.34 0.38
N ALA A 45 1.23 -2.05 0.23
CA ALA A 45 1.41 -1.33 -1.02
C ALA A 45 2.86 -1.40 -1.51
N GLN A 46 3.84 -1.16 -0.63
CA GLN A 46 5.26 -1.27 -0.99
C GLN A 46 5.62 -2.68 -1.49
N LEU A 47 5.19 -3.72 -0.78
CA LEU A 47 5.46 -5.11 -1.17
C LEU A 47 4.85 -5.48 -2.52
N VAL A 48 3.68 -4.92 -2.86
CA VAL A 48 3.07 -5.11 -4.17
C VAL A 48 3.87 -4.35 -5.23
N LEU A 49 4.17 -3.07 -5.00
CA LEU A 49 4.94 -2.25 -5.94
C LEU A 49 6.32 -2.84 -6.24
N ASP A 50 7.01 -3.37 -5.23
CA ASP A 50 8.33 -4.03 -5.39
C ASP A 50 8.25 -5.30 -6.27
N ARG A 51 7.06 -5.91 -6.39
CA ARG A 51 6.81 -7.12 -7.18
C ARG A 51 6.19 -6.83 -8.54
N LEU A 52 5.64 -5.63 -8.75
CA LEU A 52 5.11 -5.27 -10.05
C LEU A 52 6.26 -5.15 -11.03
N THR A 53 6.24 -5.98 -12.08
CA THR A 53 7.10 -5.77 -13.23
C THR A 53 6.78 -4.39 -13.82
N PRO A 54 7.79 -3.57 -14.16
CA PRO A 54 7.55 -2.36 -14.92
C PRO A 54 6.71 -2.67 -16.16
N LEU A 55 5.66 -1.88 -16.41
CA LEU A 55 4.76 -2.11 -17.56
C LEU A 55 5.52 -2.18 -18.90
N SER A 56 6.65 -1.49 -18.99
CA SER A 56 7.58 -1.52 -20.12
C SER A 56 8.09 -2.92 -20.46
N ASP A 57 8.28 -3.78 -19.46
CA ASP A 57 8.77 -5.15 -19.67
C ASP A 57 7.63 -6.09 -20.07
N THR A 58 6.42 -5.88 -19.55
CA THR A 58 5.24 -6.72 -19.86
C THR A 58 4.72 -6.47 -21.28
N GLU A 59 4.71 -5.22 -21.75
CA GLU A 59 4.39 -4.91 -23.15
C GLU A 59 5.45 -5.48 -24.10
N ALA A 60 6.73 -5.43 -23.74
CA ALA A 60 7.81 -6.02 -24.52
C ALA A 60 7.77 -7.56 -24.52
N GLN A 61 7.34 -8.20 -23.44
CA GLN A 61 7.18 -9.66 -23.35
C GLN A 61 5.99 -10.16 -24.18
N LEU A 62 4.84 -9.49 -24.10
CA LEU A 62 3.67 -9.80 -24.91
C LEU A 62 3.95 -9.59 -26.41
N GLN A 63 4.74 -8.59 -26.78
CA GLN A 63 5.17 -8.38 -28.18
C GLN A 63 6.14 -9.45 -28.68
N ARG A 64 7.03 -9.97 -27.82
CA ARG A 64 7.96 -11.06 -28.17
C ARG A 64 7.26 -12.42 -28.30
N GLU A 65 6.25 -12.69 -27.48
CA GLU A 65 5.46 -13.93 -27.56
C GLU A 65 4.45 -13.91 -28.72
N ALA A 66 4.10 -12.72 -29.21
CA ALA A 66 3.26 -12.53 -30.39
C ALA A 66 4.05 -12.48 -31.73
N SER A 67 5.38 -12.66 -31.69
CA SER A 67 6.26 -12.66 -32.88
C SER A 67 6.77 -14.06 -33.24
#